data_AF-A0A1S3DRT2-F1
#
_entry.id   AF-A0A1S3DRT2-F1
#
_cell.length_a   1.000
_cell.length_b   1.000
_cell.length_c   1.000
_cell.angle_alpha   90.00
_cell.angle_beta   90.00
_cell.angle_gamma   90.00
#
_symmetry.space_group_name_H-M   'P 1'
#
loop_
_entity.id
_entity.type
_entity.pdbx_description
1 polymer ?
#
loop_
_entity_poly.entity_id
_entity_poly.type
_entity_poly.pdbx_seq_one_letter_code
_entity_poly.pdbx_strand_id
1 'polypeptide(L)'
;MTKQVQLVRLGVVSYSNGIKIQEHYVNKLKTLISKPSNHSGTLLLLEHKPVYTIGIRSLKEYDGKVICLNAGPGQLVAYPIVNLKHFTPSIKWFVQSIEQTVIQL
;
A
#
# COMPACT_ATOMS: atom_id res chain seq x y z
N MET A 1 20.28 14.96 0.97
CA MET A 1 19.01 15.13 1.72
C MET A 1 18.43 13.75 2.03
N THR A 2 18.21 13.46 3.31
CA THR A 2 17.70 12.16 3.75
C THR A 2 16.20 12.07 3.47
N LYS A 3 15.80 11.11 2.63
CA LYS A 3 14.40 10.86 2.28
C LYS A 3 13.73 10.19 3.48
N GLN A 4 12.69 10.81 4.03
CA GLN A 4 11.97 10.25 5.18
C GLN A 4 10.68 9.57 4.73
N VAL A 5 10.44 8.36 5.22
CA VAL A 5 9.19 7.63 5.07
C VAL A 5 8.56 7.44 6.45
N GLN A 6 7.33 7.89 6.62
CA GLN A 6 6.62 7.78 7.89
C GLN A 6 6.02 6.37 8.03
N LEU A 7 6.26 5.71 9.15
CA LEU A 7 5.58 4.45 9.50
C LEU A 7 4.32 4.74 10.33
N VAL A 8 3.19 4.14 9.95
CA VAL A 8 1.93 4.24 10.71
C VAL A 8 1.39 2.84 10.95
N ARG A 9 1.22 2.46 12.22
CA ARG A 9 0.63 1.19 12.64
C ARG A 9 -0.84 1.42 13.00
N LEU A 10 -1.76 0.84 12.24
CA LEU A 10 -3.20 1.04 12.38
C LEU A 10 -3.89 -0.10 13.12
N GLY A 11 -3.21 -1.24 13.32
CA GLY A 11 -3.80 -2.43 13.93
C GLY A 11 -4.85 -3.08 13.02
N VAL A 12 -5.91 -3.62 13.61
CA VAL A 12 -6.97 -4.32 12.86
C VAL A 12 -7.98 -3.31 12.30
N VAL A 13 -8.12 -3.27 10.97
CA VAL A 13 -8.99 -2.33 10.25
C VAL A 13 -9.86 -3.09 9.25
N SER A 14 -11.13 -2.71 9.09
CA SER A 14 -11.96 -3.27 8.01
C SER A 14 -11.42 -2.88 6.64
N TYR A 15 -11.61 -3.72 5.62
CA TYR A 15 -11.14 -3.41 4.27
C TYR A 15 -11.65 -2.06 3.74
N SER A 16 -12.94 -1.77 3.95
CA SER A 16 -13.57 -0.51 3.56
C SER A 16 -12.93 0.72 4.23
N ASN A 17 -12.55 0.61 5.50
CA ASN A 17 -11.85 1.69 6.19
C ASN A 17 -10.39 1.77 5.75
N GLY A 18 -9.74 0.64 5.47
CA GLY A 18 -8.37 0.59 4.94
C GLY A 18 -8.24 1.37 3.63
N ILE A 19 -9.17 1.18 2.69
CA ILE A 19 -9.22 1.95 1.44
C ILE A 19 -9.40 3.44 1.69
N LYS A 20 -10.35 3.84 2.56
CA LYS A 20 -10.55 5.26 2.91
C LYS A 20 -9.30 5.89 3.51
N ILE A 21 -8.60 5.17 4.39
CA ILE A 21 -7.35 5.63 4.99
C ILE A 21 -6.28 5.77 3.90
N GLN A 22 -6.16 4.78 3.02
CA GLN A 22 -5.21 4.83 1.90
C GLN A 22 -5.44 6.08 1.03
N GLU A 23 -6.68 6.35 0.62
CA GLU A 23 -7.05 7.53 -0.16
C GLU A 23 -6.71 8.84 0.57
N HIS A 24 -6.99 8.91 1.88
CA HIS A 24 -6.63 10.06 2.70
C HIS A 24 -5.12 10.34 2.66
N TYR A 25 -4.28 9.32 2.85
CA TYR A 25 -2.82 9.48 2.82
C TYR A 25 -2.28 9.77 1.42
N VAL A 26 -2.89 9.23 0.36
CA VAL A 26 -2.55 9.59 -1.03
C VAL A 26 -2.82 11.07 -1.28
N ASN A 27 -3.97 11.58 -0.85
CA ASN A 27 -4.32 12.98 -1.01
C ASN A 27 -3.39 13.89 -0.18
N LYS A 28 -3.08 13.49 1.06
CA LYS A 28 -2.08 14.17 1.89
C LYS A 28 -0.72 14.22 1.18
N LEU A 29 -0.25 13.10 0.63
CA LEU A 29 1.03 13.06 -0.09
C LEU A 29 1.02 13.98 -1.32
N LYS A 30 -0.07 13.99 -2.10
CA LYS A 30 -0.21 14.92 -3.25
C LYS A 30 -0.07 16.38 -2.83
N THR A 31 -0.69 16.79 -1.72
CA THR A 31 -0.55 18.17 -1.21
C THR A 31 0.88 18.49 -0.75
N LEU A 32 1.60 17.50 -0.21
CA LEU A 32 2.98 17.67 0.24
C LEU A 32 3.97 17.71 -0.91
N ILE A 33 3.70 17.02 -2.03
CA ILE A 33 4.55 17.07 -3.23
C ILE A 33 4.56 18.49 -3.83
N SER A 34 3.46 19.24 -3.71
CA SER A 34 3.40 20.64 -4.16
C SER A 34 4.23 21.60 -3.30
N LYS A 35 4.74 21.16 -2.14
CA LYS A 35 5.59 21.96 -1.24
C LYS A 35 7.00 21.35 -1.18
N PRO A 36 8.07 22.16 -1.10
CA PRO A 36 9.41 21.62 -0.89
C PRO A 36 9.49 20.96 0.49
N SER A 37 9.40 19.64 0.55
CA SER A 37 9.47 18.86 1.78
C SER A 37 10.29 17.58 1.58
N ASN A 38 10.99 17.14 2.63
CA ASN A 38 11.76 15.88 2.64
C ASN A 38 10.88 14.65 2.85
N HIS A 39 9.54 14.82 2.90
CA HIS A 39 8.58 13.74 3.10
C HIS A 39 8.40 12.96 1.80
N SER A 40 8.88 11.71 1.78
CA SER A 40 8.91 10.88 0.59
C SER A 40 7.79 9.83 0.54
N GLY A 41 7.01 9.71 1.62
CA GLY A 41 5.87 8.81 1.66
C GLY A 41 5.49 8.34 3.05
N THR A 42 4.52 7.44 3.09
CA THR A 42 4.00 6.81 4.30
C THR A 42 3.78 5.32 4.06
N LEU A 43 4.24 4.48 4.99
CA LEU A 43 3.96 3.05 5.02
C LEU A 43 2.90 2.78 6.08
N LEU A 44 1.72 2.36 5.64
CA LEU A 44 0.65 1.94 6.55
C LEU A 44 0.76 0.45 6.81
N LEU A 45 0.83 0.05 8.07
CA LEU A 45 0.80 -1.35 8.50
C LEU A 45 -0.51 -1.61 9.24
N LEU A 46 -1.22 -2.64 8.80
CA LEU A 46 -2.54 -3.00 9.32
C LEU A 46 -2.82 -4.49 9.12
N GLU A 47 -3.86 -4.97 9.78
CA GLU A 47 -4.44 -6.29 9.58
C GLU A 47 -5.90 -6.14 9.18
N HIS A 48 -6.40 -7.03 8.34
CA HIS A 48 -7.82 -7.03 7.99
C HIS A 48 -8.56 -8.15 8.71
N LYS A 49 -9.83 -7.88 9.04
CA LYS A 49 -10.80 -8.95 9.24
C LYS A 49 -10.91 -9.79 7.96
N PRO A 50 -11.25 -11.09 8.05
CA PRO A 50 -11.36 -11.96 6.88
C PRO A 50 -12.09 -11.30 5.72
N VAL A 51 -11.39 -11.07 4.62
CA VAL A 51 -11.92 -10.41 3.43
C VAL A 51 -11.37 -11.06 2.17
N TYR A 52 -12.21 -11.14 1.14
CA TYR A 52 -11.86 -11.56 -0.20
C TYR A 52 -11.82 -10.35 -1.14
N THR A 53 -10.70 -10.12 -1.82
CA THR A 53 -10.54 -9.01 -2.76
C THR A 53 -10.27 -9.53 -4.17
N ILE A 54 -10.99 -9.00 -5.17
CA ILE A 54 -10.85 -9.42 -6.57
C ILE A 54 -9.95 -8.44 -7.32
N GLY A 55 -8.91 -8.96 -7.98
CA GLY A 55 -7.98 -8.17 -8.79
C GLY A 55 -8.49 -7.89 -10.21
N ILE A 56 -7.90 -6.89 -10.86
CA ILE A 56 -8.29 -6.38 -12.19
C ILE A 56 -8.21 -7.46 -13.28
N ARG A 57 -7.24 -8.38 -13.21
CA ARG A 57 -7.06 -9.45 -14.21
C ARG A 57 -8.10 -10.57 -14.10
N SER A 58 -8.86 -10.62 -13.01
CA SER A 58 -9.87 -11.66 -12.76
C SER A 58 -11.24 -11.37 -13.35
N LEU A 59 -11.45 -10.17 -13.89
CA LEU A 59 -12.75 -9.69 -14.35
C LEU A 59 -13.23 -10.36 -15.65
N LYS A 60 -12.38 -11.11 -16.34
CA LYS A 60 -12.68 -11.67 -17.67
C LYS A 60 -13.16 -13.11 -17.70
N GLU A 61 -12.97 -13.90 -16.63
CA GLU A 61 -13.15 -15.37 -16.71
C GLU A 61 -14.27 -15.94 -15.83
N TYR A 62 -14.98 -15.12 -15.04
CA TYR A 62 -16.01 -15.67 -14.16
C TYR A 62 -17.25 -14.77 -14.09
N ASP A 63 -18.41 -15.39 -14.37
CA ASP A 63 -19.76 -14.92 -13.99
C ASP A 63 -20.01 -15.09 -12.47
N GLY A 64 -18.95 -15.38 -11.72
CA GLY A 64 -18.90 -15.56 -10.27
C GLY A 64 -17.52 -15.19 -9.75
N LYS A 65 -17.38 -13.95 -9.25
CA LYS A 65 -16.13 -13.33 -8.76
C LYS A 65 -15.31 -14.22 -7.81
N VAL A 66 -14.22 -14.84 -8.26
CA VAL A 66 -13.24 -15.43 -7.33
C VAL A 66 -11.79 -15.36 -7.85
N ILE A 67 -11.03 -14.39 -7.32
CA ILE A 67 -9.62 -14.60 -6.96
C ILE A 67 -9.52 -14.15 -5.49
N CYS A 68 -9.18 -15.07 -4.60
CA CYS A 68 -9.21 -14.89 -3.15
C CYS A 68 -7.81 -14.58 -2.59
N LEU A 69 -7.39 -13.31 -2.57
CA LEU A 69 -6.39 -12.93 -1.58
C LEU A 69 -7.12 -12.83 -0.24
N ASN A 70 -6.96 -13.86 0.59
CA ASN A 70 -7.39 -13.81 1.97
C ASN A 70 -6.51 -12.77 2.66
N ALA A 71 -7.11 -11.72 3.20
CA ALA A 71 -6.48 -10.98 4.28
C ALA A 71 -7.24 -11.36 5.54
N GLY A 72 -6.61 -12.20 6.36
CA GLY A 72 -7.19 -12.74 7.58
C GLY A 72 -6.41 -12.35 8.82
N PRO A 73 -6.94 -12.65 10.02
CA PRO A 73 -6.24 -12.44 11.29
C PRO A 73 -4.86 -13.11 11.27
N GLY A 74 -3.81 -12.39 11.67
CA GLY A 74 -2.43 -12.88 11.65
C GLY A 74 -1.66 -12.64 10.35
N GLN A 75 -2.30 -12.04 9.33
CA GLN A 75 -1.60 -11.58 8.12
C GLN A 75 -1.34 -10.08 8.18
N LEU A 76 -0.06 -9.71 8.24
CA LEU A 76 0.36 -8.32 8.15
C LEU A 76 0.16 -7.78 6.72
N VAL A 77 -0.65 -6.73 6.59
CA VAL A 77 -0.89 -6.01 5.34
C VAL A 77 -0.16 -4.67 5.38
N ALA A 78 0.55 -4.36 4.30
CA ALA A 78 1.29 -3.12 4.15
C ALA A 78 0.79 -2.32 2.94
N TYR A 79 0.46 -1.04 3.14
CA TYR A 79 0.17 -0.09 2.06
C TYR A 79 1.29 0.94 1.95
N PRO A 80 2.28 0.71 1.06
CA PRO A 80 3.32 1.70 0.76
C PRO A 80 2.75 2.82 -0.13
N ILE A 81 2.62 4.02 0.44
CA ILE A 81 2.17 5.23 -0.27
C ILE A 81 3.38 6.15 -0.41
N VAL A 82 4.10 6.04 -1.53
CA VAL A 82 5.39 6.71 -1.73
C VAL A 82 5.43 7.54 -3.01
N ASN A 83 6.20 8.62 -2.99
CA ASN A 83 6.48 9.41 -4.19
C ASN A 83 7.71 8.84 -4.91
N LEU A 84 7.49 8.08 -6.00
CA LEU A 84 8.57 7.47 -6.78
C LEU A 84 9.54 8.48 -7.40
N LYS A 85 9.12 9.74 -7.63
CA LYS A 85 10.02 10.78 -8.14
C LYS A 85 11.11 11.16 -7.14
N HIS A 86 10.84 10.99 -5.84
CA HIS A 86 11.87 11.17 -4.82
C HIS A 86 12.84 10.00 -4.79
N PHE A 87 12.48 8.83 -5.32
CA PHE A 87 13.34 7.64 -5.39
C PHE A 87 13.77 7.40 -6.84
N THR A 88 13.44 6.22 -7.38
CA THR A 88 13.60 5.88 -8.79
C THR A 88 12.21 5.89 -9.43
N PRO A 89 11.96 6.65 -10.50
CA PRO A 89 10.65 6.74 -11.16
C PRO A 89 10.35 5.51 -12.02
N SER A 90 10.36 4.31 -11.42
CA SER A 90 10.09 3.04 -12.08
C SER A 90 9.23 2.14 -11.20
N ILE A 91 8.09 1.69 -11.74
CA ILE A 91 7.20 0.74 -11.07
C ILE A 91 7.92 -0.60 -10.89
N LYS A 92 8.71 -1.03 -11.89
CA LYS A 92 9.50 -2.26 -11.79
C LYS A 92 10.48 -2.21 -10.61
N TRP A 93 11.20 -1.10 -10.48
CA TRP A 93 12.11 -0.89 -9.35
C TRP A 93 11.36 -0.92 -8.01
N PHE A 94 10.19 -0.29 -7.94
CA PHE A 94 9.38 -0.27 -6.72
C PHE A 94 8.93 -1.67 -6.29
N VAL A 95 8.40 -2.47 -7.22
CA VAL A 95 7.99 -3.85 -6.95
C VAL A 95 9.18 -4.70 -6.51
N GLN A 96 10.30 -4.63 -7.24
CA GLN A 96 11.52 -5.34 -6.87
C GLN A 96 12.05 -4.94 -5.49
N SER A 97 11.96 -3.66 -5.13
CA SER A 97 12.39 -3.17 -3.82
C SER A 97 11.54 -3.76 -2.70
N ILE A 98 10.23 -3.89 -2.90
CA ILE A 98 9.32 -4.54 -1.94
C ILE A 98 9.68 -6.03 -1.82
N GLU A 99 9.86 -6.73 -2.94
CA GLU A 99 10.24 -8.15 -2.95
C GLU A 99 11.53 -8.40 -2.18
N GLN A 100 12.58 -7.62 -2.47
CA GLN A 100 13.87 -7.74 -1.79
C GLN A 100 13.74 -7.43 -0.29
N THR A 101 12.93 -6.44 0.09
CA THR A 101 12.67 -6.14 1.50
C THR A 101 12.05 -7.34 2.20
N VAL A 102 11.04 -7.98 1.59
CA VAL A 102 10.37 -9.15 2.18
C VAL A 102 11.30 -10.37 2.26
N ILE A 103 12.16 -10.57 1.27
CA ILE A 103 13.16 -11.67 1.27
C ILE A 103 14.21 -11.49 2.37
N GLN A 104 14.55 -10.25 2.71
CA GLN A 104 15.58 -9.92 3.70
C GLN A 104 15.07 -9.83 5.14
N LEU A 105 13.74 -9.93 5.36
CA LEU A 105 13.13 -10.01 6.68
C LEU A 105 13.33 -11.40 7.29
#